data_AF-A0A7R7XKF0-F1
#
_entry.id   AF-A0A7R7XKF0-F1
#
_cell.length_a   1.000
_cell.length_b   1.000
_cell.length_c   1.000
_cell.angle_alpha   90.00
_cell.angle_beta   90.00
_cell.angle_gamma   90.00
#
_symmetry.space_group_name_H-M   'P 1'
#
loop_
_entity.id
_entity.type
_entity.pdbx_description
1 polymer ?
#
loop_
_entity_poly.entity_id
_entity_poly.type
_entity_poly.pdbx_seq_one_letter_code
_entity_poly.pdbx_strand_id
1 'polypeptide(L)'
;MKYNVTRIRMGNENSIVKNPAMEESYVAGDWGLTSSIQGCFFSSRFSDLTIITTARKFKVHKVVICGQSKYFSRLFNHNWKEATENVIRLEDDDPGAIRAMVLFMYGFDYERISRDQCQISPMRLHVGVYQIGDKYDVPSLKEYAREKFASAIRTCWKMDDFPVTISEAYSTTPAADRGLRDLIVGTCLQYFDKLLENDDFRDVLRETPGFAADLVQKLGPRISSITYCCPYCAGKWSIPHSSSSSKTLGCCPLCGMRYHS
;
A
#
# COMPACT_ATOMS: atom_id res chain seq x y z
N MET A 1 -27.07 52.00 28.02
CA MET A 1 -26.07 50.91 28.14
C MET A 1 -25.16 50.98 26.93
N LYS A 2 -23.84 50.97 27.18
CA LYS A 2 -22.79 51.28 26.20
C LYS A 2 -22.52 50.07 25.29
N TYR A 3 -22.33 50.34 24.00
CA TYR A 3 -21.80 49.42 23.00
C TYR A 3 -20.40 48.95 23.38
N ASN A 4 -20.10 47.66 23.16
CA ASN A 4 -18.72 47.18 23.06
C ASN A 4 -18.60 46.22 21.87
N VAL A 5 -17.98 46.75 20.81
CA VAL A 5 -17.50 46.02 19.64
C VAL A 5 -16.12 45.47 20.00
N THR A 6 -16.01 44.17 20.21
CA THR A 6 -14.70 43.54 20.41
C THR A 6 -14.13 43.14 19.05
N ARG A 7 -13.14 43.93 18.62
CA ARG A 7 -12.32 43.75 17.42
C ARG A 7 -11.51 42.45 17.55
N ILE A 8 -11.91 41.38 16.84
CA ILE A 8 -11.10 40.17 16.74
C ILE A 8 -9.93 40.46 15.81
N ARG A 9 -8.72 40.45 16.37
CA ARG A 9 -7.46 40.54 15.62
C ARG A 9 -7.34 39.31 14.73
N MET A 10 -7.12 39.52 13.44
CA MET A 10 -6.67 38.46 12.53
C MET A 10 -5.35 37.89 13.05
N GLY A 11 -5.38 36.63 13.45
CA GLY A 11 -4.20 35.85 13.79
C GLY A 11 -3.45 35.49 12.51
N ASN A 12 -2.14 35.72 12.53
CA ASN A 12 -1.21 35.50 11.45
C ASN A 12 -0.96 33.99 11.29
N GLU A 13 -1.62 33.33 10.32
CA GLU A 13 -1.43 31.90 10.03
C GLU A 13 -0.17 31.68 9.18
N ASN A 14 0.99 31.77 9.82
CA ASN A 14 2.29 31.41 9.23
C ASN A 14 3.08 30.50 10.19
N SER A 15 2.40 29.58 10.85
CA SER A 15 3.01 28.53 11.66
C SER A 15 3.36 27.33 10.79
N ILE A 16 4.45 27.46 10.03
CA ILE A 16 5.28 26.31 9.70
C ILE A 16 5.68 25.73 11.06
N VAL A 17 5.18 24.53 11.37
CA VAL A 17 5.64 23.77 12.54
C VAL A 17 7.12 23.48 12.31
N LYS A 18 7.98 24.37 12.81
CA LYS A 18 9.41 24.12 12.95
C LYS A 18 9.55 23.05 14.02
N ASN A 19 9.76 21.81 13.61
CA ASN A 19 10.11 20.75 14.53
C ASN A 19 11.63 20.86 14.80
N PRO A 20 12.08 21.29 16.00
CA PRO A 20 13.50 21.57 16.27
C PRO A 20 14.39 20.33 16.17
N ALA A 21 13.82 19.13 16.33
CA ALA A 21 14.55 17.87 16.30
C ALA A 21 15.03 17.46 14.89
N MET A 22 14.55 18.10 13.82
CA MET A 22 15.00 17.80 12.45
C MET A 22 16.15 18.71 11.97
N GLU A 23 16.44 19.82 12.68
CA GLU A 23 17.55 20.72 12.38
C GLU A 23 18.93 20.15 12.81
N GLU A 24 18.97 19.20 13.76
CA GLU A 24 20.21 18.71 14.39
C GLU A 24 20.92 17.56 13.67
N SER A 25 20.57 17.24 12.41
CA SER A 25 21.33 16.26 11.61
C SER A 25 21.97 16.84 10.34
N TYR A 26 22.15 18.16 10.28
CA TYR A 26 23.00 18.81 9.28
C TYR A 26 24.48 18.55 9.62
N VAL A 27 24.99 17.41 9.16
CA VAL A 27 26.43 17.18 9.06
C VAL A 27 26.97 18.20 8.05
N ALA A 28 27.73 19.17 8.57
CA ALA A 28 28.47 20.11 7.74
C ALA A 28 29.38 19.35 6.78
N GLY A 29 29.12 19.44 5.47
CA GLY A 29 30.09 19.03 4.45
C GLY A 29 29.59 18.24 3.25
N ASP A 30 28.30 17.93 3.11
CA ASP A 30 27.80 17.28 1.89
C ASP A 30 27.07 18.28 0.95
N TRP A 31 27.81 18.81 -0.03
CA TRP A 31 27.31 19.70 -1.08
C TRP A 31 26.66 18.93 -2.25
N GLY A 32 26.24 17.69 -2.02
CA GLY A 32 25.59 16.86 -3.02
C GLY A 32 24.34 17.51 -3.61
N LEU A 33 24.04 17.22 -4.89
CA LEU A 33 22.85 17.72 -5.57
C LEU A 33 21.57 17.37 -4.79
N THR A 34 21.48 16.13 -4.29
CA THR A 34 20.36 15.67 -3.46
C THR A 34 20.22 16.51 -2.20
N SER A 35 21.28 16.68 -1.42
CA SER A 35 21.30 17.46 -0.17
C SER A 35 20.91 18.93 -0.41
N SER A 36 21.35 19.50 -1.54
CA SER A 36 20.99 20.86 -1.96
C SER A 36 19.51 20.98 -2.33
N ILE A 37 18.96 20.04 -3.10
CA ILE A 37 17.54 20.00 -3.49
C ILE A 37 16.65 19.78 -2.27
N GLN A 38 17.06 18.91 -1.35
CA GLN A 38 16.40 18.67 -0.07
C GLN A 38 16.38 19.93 0.81
N GLY A 39 17.47 20.69 0.88
CA GLY A 39 17.52 21.98 1.56
C GLY A 39 16.56 23.01 0.96
N CYS A 40 16.37 23.00 -0.36
CA CYS A 40 15.39 23.87 -1.04
C CYS A 40 13.94 23.51 -0.67
N PHE A 41 13.64 22.23 -0.45
CA PHE A 41 12.31 21.80 0.02
C PHE A 41 11.97 22.41 1.38
N PHE A 42 12.84 22.27 2.38
CA PHE A 42 12.57 22.80 3.73
C PHE A 42 12.54 24.32 3.79
N SER A 43 13.44 24.99 3.06
CA SER A 43 13.51 26.46 3.06
C SER A 43 12.48 27.13 2.14
N SER A 44 11.82 26.37 1.25
CA SER A 44 10.93 26.87 0.19
C SER A 44 11.57 27.86 -0.79
N ARG A 45 12.91 28.04 -0.73
CA ARG A 45 13.65 28.96 -1.61
C ARG A 45 13.56 28.48 -3.04
N PHE A 46 13.26 29.39 -3.97
CA PHE A 46 13.10 29.13 -5.41
C PHE A 46 11.88 28.27 -5.78
N SER A 47 10.95 28.07 -4.86
CA SER A 47 9.68 27.42 -5.19
C SER A 47 8.89 28.22 -6.22
N ASP A 48 8.42 27.55 -7.26
CA ASP A 48 7.68 28.08 -8.40
C ASP A 48 6.36 27.32 -8.64
N LEU A 49 5.99 26.45 -7.70
CA LEU A 49 4.77 25.65 -7.70
C LEU A 49 4.24 25.47 -6.27
N THR A 50 2.91 25.47 -6.12
CA THR A 50 2.24 25.10 -4.87
C THR A 50 1.33 23.88 -5.07
N ILE A 51 1.52 22.82 -4.29
CA ILE A 51 0.57 21.69 -4.21
C ILE A 51 -0.29 21.87 -2.96
N ILE A 52 -1.60 21.74 -3.08
CA ILE A 52 -2.56 21.91 -2.00
C ILE A 52 -3.28 20.58 -1.78
N THR A 53 -3.32 20.11 -0.55
CA THR A 53 -4.19 19.03 -0.08
C THR A 53 -5.15 19.57 0.97
N THR A 54 -6.11 18.76 1.42
CA THR A 54 -7.04 19.13 2.49
C THR A 54 -6.33 19.46 3.81
N ALA A 55 -5.15 18.88 4.06
CA ALA A 55 -4.41 19.09 5.31
C ALA A 55 -3.33 20.18 5.21
N ARG A 56 -2.72 20.39 4.03
CA ARG A 56 -1.51 21.24 3.94
C ARG A 56 -1.25 21.78 2.54
N LYS A 57 -0.42 22.82 2.50
CA LYS A 57 0.12 23.41 1.27
C LYS A 57 1.62 23.18 1.22
N PHE A 58 2.11 22.73 0.07
CA PHE A 58 3.52 22.50 -0.18
C PHE A 58 4.04 23.52 -1.18
N LYS A 59 5.08 24.26 -0.79
CA LYS A 59 5.87 25.08 -1.72
C LYS A 59 6.96 24.20 -2.33
N VAL A 60 6.83 23.90 -3.61
CA VAL A 60 7.66 22.93 -4.33
C VAL A 60 8.19 23.51 -5.63
N HIS A 61 9.00 22.73 -6.33
CA HIS A 61 9.74 23.16 -7.50
C HIS A 61 9.29 22.35 -8.72
N LYS A 62 8.84 23.02 -9.78
CA LYS A 62 8.36 22.39 -11.02
C LYS A 62 9.37 21.43 -11.60
N VAL A 63 10.66 21.82 -11.62
CA VAL A 63 11.72 20.97 -12.18
C VAL A 63 11.83 19.62 -11.47
N VAL A 64 11.59 19.58 -10.16
CA VAL A 64 11.61 18.35 -9.37
C VAL A 64 10.33 17.55 -9.62
N ILE A 65 9.16 18.20 -9.46
CA ILE A 65 7.86 17.51 -9.55
C ILE A 65 7.59 17.00 -10.96
N CYS A 66 7.81 17.82 -11.98
CA CYS A 66 7.57 17.47 -13.39
C CYS A 66 8.65 16.54 -13.93
N GLY A 67 9.88 16.61 -13.43
CA GLY A 67 10.96 15.69 -13.80
C GLY A 67 10.69 14.26 -13.34
N GLN A 68 9.95 14.09 -12.24
CA GLN A 68 9.65 12.78 -11.64
C GLN A 68 8.28 12.23 -12.04
N SER A 69 7.41 13.03 -12.65
CA SER A 69 6.03 12.66 -13.00
C SER A 69 5.64 13.15 -14.38
N LYS A 70 5.32 12.22 -15.28
CA LYS A 70 4.80 12.56 -16.61
C LYS A 70 3.41 13.21 -16.52
N TYR A 71 2.60 12.83 -15.52
CA TYR A 71 1.31 13.47 -15.27
C TYR A 71 1.50 14.97 -15.00
N PHE A 72 2.35 15.33 -14.03
CA PHE A 72 2.59 16.73 -13.72
C PHE A 72 3.30 17.47 -14.86
N SER A 73 4.22 16.81 -15.57
CA SER A 73 4.84 17.39 -16.78
C SER A 73 3.79 17.79 -17.82
N ARG A 74 2.82 16.91 -18.13
CA ARG A 74 1.74 17.21 -19.08
C ARG A 74 0.83 18.33 -18.60
N LEU A 75 0.57 18.41 -17.29
CA LEU A 75 -0.27 19.44 -16.70
C LEU A 75 0.24 20.87 -17.03
N PHE A 76 1.56 21.05 -17.09
CA PHE A 76 2.18 22.35 -17.40
C PHE A 76 2.49 22.58 -18.89
N ASN A 77 2.36 21.56 -19.74
CA ASN A 77 2.60 21.69 -21.18
C ASN A 77 1.37 22.17 -21.97
N HIS A 78 0.24 22.37 -21.29
CA HIS A 78 -1.02 22.81 -21.91
C HIS A 78 -1.54 24.10 -21.26
N ASN A 79 -2.41 24.83 -21.95
CA ASN A 79 -3.05 26.08 -21.47
C ASN A 79 -4.13 25.81 -20.41
N TRP A 80 -3.82 25.02 -19.39
CA TRP A 80 -4.72 24.71 -18.29
C TRP A 80 -4.57 25.75 -17.17
N LYS A 81 -5.56 25.85 -16.29
CA LYS A 81 -5.58 26.87 -15.21
C LYS A 81 -4.39 26.71 -14.28
N GLU A 82 -4.03 25.47 -14.00
CA GLU A 82 -2.90 25.06 -13.15
C GLU A 82 -1.57 25.59 -13.70
N ALA A 83 -1.42 25.64 -15.03
CA ALA A 83 -0.22 26.18 -15.68
C ALA A 83 -0.10 27.70 -15.53
N THR A 84 -1.23 28.40 -15.39
CA THR A 84 -1.27 29.86 -15.21
C THR A 84 -1.10 30.23 -13.74
N GLU A 85 -1.77 29.50 -12.83
CA GLU A 85 -1.77 29.80 -11.40
C GLU A 85 -0.55 29.24 -10.66
N ASN A 86 0.15 28.25 -11.24
CA ASN A 86 1.21 27.49 -10.57
C ASN A 86 0.72 26.85 -9.26
N VAL A 87 -0.54 26.41 -9.26
CA VAL A 87 -1.20 25.75 -8.14
C VAL A 87 -1.81 24.44 -8.63
N ILE A 88 -1.55 23.36 -7.90
CA ILE A 88 -2.17 22.05 -8.11
C ILE A 88 -2.99 21.73 -6.85
N ARG A 89 -4.25 21.38 -7.02
CA ARG A 89 -5.16 21.02 -5.93
C ARG A 89 -5.45 19.53 -5.97
N LEU A 90 -5.01 18.81 -4.94
CA LEU A 90 -5.16 17.37 -4.76
C LEU A 90 -5.97 17.11 -3.48
N GLU A 91 -7.14 17.73 -3.41
CA GLU A 91 -8.00 17.70 -2.21
C GLU A 91 -8.77 16.36 -2.07
N ASP A 92 -8.93 15.63 -3.18
CA ASP A 92 -9.60 14.33 -3.20
C ASP A 92 -8.69 13.15 -2.81
N ASP A 93 -7.39 13.39 -2.60
CA ASP A 93 -6.40 12.36 -2.28
C ASP A 93 -5.94 12.42 -0.83
N ASP A 94 -5.49 11.26 -0.31
CA ASP A 94 -4.96 11.17 1.05
C ASP A 94 -3.76 12.11 1.25
N PRO A 95 -3.84 13.07 2.19
CA PRO A 95 -2.76 14.04 2.42
C PRO A 95 -1.46 13.42 2.93
N GLY A 96 -1.52 12.22 3.55
CA GLY A 96 -0.36 11.46 4.00
C GLY A 96 0.39 10.89 2.81
N ALA A 97 -0.32 10.22 1.91
CA ALA A 97 0.19 9.65 0.68
C ALA A 97 0.79 10.75 -0.22
N ILE A 98 0.07 11.85 -0.49
CA ILE A 98 0.59 12.96 -1.31
C ILE A 98 1.90 13.50 -0.74
N ARG A 99 1.99 13.63 0.59
CA ARG A 99 3.22 14.08 1.23
C ARG A 99 4.36 13.09 1.02
N ALA A 100 4.10 11.80 1.16
CA ALA A 100 5.10 10.76 0.91
C ALA A 100 5.59 10.78 -0.54
N MET A 101 4.70 10.98 -1.52
CA MET A 101 5.09 11.20 -2.91
C MET A 101 5.99 12.43 -3.08
N VAL A 102 5.59 13.58 -2.54
CA VAL A 102 6.40 14.81 -2.63
C VAL A 102 7.77 14.60 -1.99
N LEU A 103 7.85 14.00 -0.80
CA LEU A 103 9.12 13.70 -0.14
C LEU A 103 9.99 12.76 -0.99
N PHE A 104 9.41 11.71 -1.56
CA PHE A 104 10.12 10.80 -2.44
C PHE A 104 10.70 11.51 -3.68
N MET A 105 9.96 12.42 -4.30
CA MET A 105 10.43 13.17 -5.47
C MET A 105 11.66 14.03 -5.17
N TYR A 106 11.84 14.46 -3.91
CA TYR A 106 13.03 15.16 -3.42
C TYR A 106 14.14 14.22 -2.92
N GLY A 107 13.98 12.91 -3.11
CA GLY A 107 14.97 11.90 -2.71
C GLY A 107 14.98 11.59 -1.21
N PHE A 108 13.94 11.95 -0.47
CA PHE A 108 13.82 11.56 0.93
C PHE A 108 13.26 10.14 1.08
N ASP A 109 13.64 9.46 2.16
CA ASP A 109 12.93 8.29 2.66
C ASP A 109 11.67 8.75 3.41
N TYR A 110 10.52 8.64 2.75
CA TYR A 110 9.26 9.13 3.30
C TYR A 110 8.81 8.36 4.55
N GLU A 111 9.27 7.13 4.80
CA GLU A 111 8.93 6.39 6.01
C GLU A 111 9.51 7.06 7.25
N ARG A 112 10.75 7.55 7.14
CA ARG A 112 11.43 8.21 8.25
C ARG A 112 10.75 9.50 8.66
N ILE A 113 10.32 10.28 7.67
CA ILE A 113 9.79 11.63 7.89
C ILE A 113 8.29 11.60 8.22
N SER A 114 7.57 10.55 7.83
CA SER A 114 6.11 10.47 8.02
C SER A 114 5.69 9.84 9.35
N ARG A 115 6.60 9.14 10.04
CA ARG A 115 6.36 8.57 11.38
C ARG A 115 5.90 9.60 12.41
N ASP A 116 6.32 10.86 12.28
CA ASP A 116 6.05 11.89 13.28
C ASP A 116 4.75 12.67 13.05
N GLN A 117 4.06 12.46 11.92
CA GLN A 117 3.01 13.40 11.45
C GLN A 117 1.75 12.75 10.87
N CYS A 118 1.62 11.42 10.86
CA CYS A 118 0.45 10.72 10.31
C CYS A 118 -0.11 9.72 11.31
N GLN A 119 -1.43 9.71 11.50
CA GLN A 119 -2.15 8.71 12.31
C GLN A 119 -2.40 7.40 11.56
N ILE A 120 -1.96 7.30 10.31
CA ILE A 120 -2.16 6.14 9.44
C ILE A 120 -1.04 5.14 9.71
N SER A 121 -1.38 3.87 9.85
CA SER A 121 -0.39 2.81 10.03
C SER A 121 0.54 2.71 8.81
N PRO A 122 1.82 2.31 9.00
CA PRO A 122 2.79 2.23 7.89
C PRO A 122 2.29 1.37 6.72
N MET A 123 1.60 0.28 7.03
CA MET A 123 0.99 -0.62 6.04
C MET A 123 0.01 0.10 5.11
N ARG A 124 -0.95 0.83 5.69
CA ARG A 124 -1.95 1.57 4.94
C ARG A 124 -1.34 2.73 4.16
N LEU A 125 -0.35 3.41 4.75
CA LEU A 125 0.41 4.44 4.05
C LEU A 125 1.04 3.89 2.76
N HIS A 126 1.67 2.71 2.78
CA HIS A 126 2.28 2.15 1.57
C HIS A 126 1.25 1.78 0.50
N VAL A 127 0.05 1.33 0.87
CA VAL A 127 -1.04 1.10 -0.09
C VAL A 127 -1.47 2.42 -0.72
N GLY A 128 -1.70 3.46 0.08
CA GLY A 128 -2.01 4.80 -0.44
C GLY A 128 -0.92 5.37 -1.35
N VAL A 129 0.35 5.21 -0.96
CA VAL A 129 1.50 5.66 -1.76
C VAL A 129 1.63 4.88 -3.08
N TYR A 130 1.32 3.58 -3.06
CA TYR A 130 1.29 2.76 -4.27
C TYR A 130 0.25 3.28 -5.27
N GLN A 131 -0.95 3.60 -4.79
CA GLN A 131 -2.03 4.15 -5.63
C GLN A 131 -1.67 5.49 -6.25
N ILE A 132 -1.17 6.44 -5.45
CA ILE A 132 -0.83 7.76 -5.98
C ILE A 132 0.36 7.68 -6.94
N GLY A 133 1.28 6.72 -6.72
CA GLY A 133 2.38 6.45 -7.64
C GLY A 133 1.88 6.02 -9.02
N ASP A 134 0.78 5.25 -9.06
CA ASP A 134 0.09 4.93 -10.31
C ASP A 134 -0.69 6.14 -10.87
N LYS A 135 -1.54 6.77 -10.04
CA LYS A 135 -2.41 7.90 -10.41
C LYS A 135 -1.65 9.07 -11.03
N TYR A 136 -0.49 9.40 -10.45
CA TYR A 136 0.35 10.52 -10.86
C TYR A 136 1.53 10.11 -11.75
N ASP A 137 1.52 8.89 -12.30
CA ASP A 137 2.54 8.37 -13.23
C ASP A 137 3.96 8.57 -12.69
N VAL A 138 4.22 7.99 -11.51
CA VAL A 138 5.51 7.93 -10.81
C VAL A 138 5.88 6.46 -10.56
N PRO A 139 6.30 5.70 -11.60
CA PRO A 139 6.51 4.25 -11.49
C PRO A 139 7.54 3.84 -10.43
N SER A 140 8.59 4.65 -10.24
CA SER A 140 9.62 4.42 -9.22
C SER A 140 9.06 4.51 -7.80
N LEU A 141 8.12 5.43 -7.55
CA LEU A 141 7.42 5.53 -6.27
C LEU A 141 6.50 4.33 -6.05
N LYS A 142 5.77 3.93 -7.10
CA LYS A 142 4.88 2.77 -7.07
C LYS A 142 5.65 1.50 -6.68
N GLU A 143 6.79 1.24 -7.31
CA GLU A 143 7.62 0.07 -6.97
C GLU A 143 8.23 0.21 -5.57
N TYR A 144 8.74 1.37 -5.19
CA TYR A 144 9.29 1.59 -3.85
C TYR A 144 8.24 1.34 -2.75
N ALA A 145 7.00 1.83 -2.93
CA ALA A 145 5.91 1.59 -1.99
C ALA A 145 5.55 0.10 -1.90
N ARG A 146 5.59 -0.63 -3.02
CA ARG A 146 5.38 -2.08 -3.05
C ARG A 146 6.43 -2.82 -2.23
N GLU A 147 7.70 -2.47 -2.38
CA GLU A 147 8.80 -3.08 -1.63
C GLU A 147 8.66 -2.84 -0.12
N LYS A 148 8.34 -1.61 0.27
CA LYS A 148 8.12 -1.26 1.68
C LYS A 148 6.89 -1.96 2.26
N PHE A 149 5.80 -2.03 1.49
CA PHE A 149 4.64 -2.82 1.85
C PHE A 149 4.98 -4.30 2.06
N ALA A 150 5.75 -4.91 1.16
CA ALA A 150 6.20 -6.29 1.29
C ALA A 150 7.01 -6.52 2.57
N SER A 151 7.86 -5.55 2.95
CA SER A 151 8.59 -5.60 4.22
C SER A 151 7.65 -5.49 5.43
N ALA A 152 6.69 -4.57 5.38
CA ALA A 152 5.75 -4.32 6.48
C ALA A 152 4.85 -5.54 6.74
N ILE A 153 4.26 -6.15 5.70
CA ILE A 153 3.36 -7.30 5.89
C ILE A 153 4.10 -8.54 6.40
N ARG A 154 5.38 -8.72 6.03
CA ARG A 154 6.19 -9.84 6.53
C ARG A 154 6.42 -9.77 8.03
N THR A 155 6.57 -8.58 8.60
CA THR A 155 6.86 -8.39 10.03
C THR A 155 5.62 -8.14 10.86
N CYS A 156 4.58 -7.56 10.27
CA CYS A 156 3.43 -7.00 10.99
C CYS A 156 2.07 -7.61 10.59
N TRP A 157 2.03 -8.78 9.95
CA TRP A 157 0.76 -9.45 9.56
C TRP A 157 -0.19 -9.73 10.73
N LYS A 158 0.32 -9.79 11.96
CA LYS A 158 -0.49 -10.03 13.18
C LYS A 158 -1.22 -8.79 13.69
N MET A 159 -0.87 -7.61 13.19
CA MET A 159 -1.48 -6.36 13.64
C MET A 159 -2.90 -6.24 13.10
N ASP A 160 -3.79 -5.61 13.88
CA ASP A 160 -5.20 -5.40 13.53
C ASP A 160 -5.38 -4.55 12.26
N ASP A 161 -4.34 -3.81 11.86
CA ASP A 161 -4.29 -3.07 10.60
C ASP A 161 -4.26 -3.99 9.35
N PHE A 162 -3.78 -5.23 9.48
CA PHE A 162 -3.55 -6.10 8.34
C PHE A 162 -4.84 -6.40 7.56
N PRO A 163 -5.94 -6.88 8.18
CA PRO A 163 -7.23 -7.07 7.50
C PRO A 163 -7.74 -5.80 6.81
N VAL A 164 -7.74 -4.65 7.51
CA VAL A 164 -8.19 -3.37 6.95
C VAL A 164 -7.39 -3.01 5.69
N THR A 165 -6.08 -3.26 5.71
CA THR A 165 -5.19 -2.97 4.59
C THR A 165 -5.46 -3.88 3.38
N ILE A 166 -5.94 -5.11 3.58
CA ILE A 166 -6.36 -5.99 2.49
C ILE A 166 -7.56 -5.37 1.75
N SER A 167 -8.61 -5.00 2.49
CA SER A 167 -9.80 -4.36 1.92
C SER A 167 -9.44 -3.05 1.20
N GLU A 168 -8.55 -2.26 1.78
CA GLU A 168 -8.04 -1.03 1.17
C GLU A 168 -7.32 -1.34 -0.15
N ALA A 169 -6.36 -2.28 -0.17
CA ALA A 169 -5.63 -2.62 -1.39
C ALA A 169 -6.55 -3.14 -2.52
N TYR A 170 -7.58 -3.91 -2.20
CA TYR A 170 -8.50 -4.45 -3.21
C TYR A 170 -9.55 -3.45 -3.69
N SER A 171 -9.95 -2.48 -2.86
CA SER A 171 -10.88 -1.41 -3.26
C SER A 171 -10.19 -0.33 -4.09
N THR A 172 -8.88 -0.19 -3.95
CA THR A 172 -8.13 0.91 -4.52
C THR A 172 -7.29 0.57 -5.75
N THR A 173 -7.00 -0.71 -5.98
CA THR A 173 -6.26 -1.18 -7.16
C THR A 173 -7.21 -1.86 -8.14
N PRO A 174 -7.02 -1.75 -9.47
CA PRO A 174 -7.76 -2.56 -10.42
C PRO A 174 -7.43 -4.05 -10.30
N ALA A 175 -8.34 -4.94 -10.74
CA ALA A 175 -8.12 -6.39 -10.68
C ALA A 175 -6.90 -6.89 -11.46
N ALA A 176 -6.53 -6.17 -12.53
CA ALA A 176 -5.34 -6.44 -13.33
C ALA A 176 -4.03 -6.05 -12.60
N ASP A 177 -4.09 -5.17 -11.61
CA ASP A 177 -2.92 -4.81 -10.82
C ASP A 177 -2.66 -5.90 -9.77
N ARG A 178 -1.63 -6.72 -10.04
CA ARG A 178 -1.23 -7.84 -9.18
C ARG A 178 -0.15 -7.46 -8.17
N GLY A 179 0.36 -6.24 -8.18
CA GLY A 179 1.57 -5.85 -7.44
C GLY A 179 1.43 -6.03 -5.92
N LEU A 180 0.39 -5.44 -5.34
CA LEU A 180 0.06 -5.59 -3.91
C LEU A 180 -0.75 -6.86 -3.64
N ARG A 181 -1.69 -7.19 -4.54
CA ARG A 181 -2.64 -8.31 -4.36
C ARG A 181 -1.93 -9.66 -4.23
N ASP A 182 -0.90 -9.91 -5.03
CA ASP A 182 -0.14 -11.16 -4.96
C ASP A 182 0.70 -11.26 -3.69
N LEU A 183 1.23 -10.13 -3.18
CA LEU A 183 1.95 -10.09 -1.91
C LEU A 183 1.02 -10.43 -0.75
N ILE A 184 -0.16 -9.81 -0.72
CA ILE A 184 -1.20 -10.07 0.29
C ILE A 184 -1.58 -11.54 0.28
N VAL A 185 -1.94 -12.08 -0.89
CA VAL A 185 -2.35 -13.49 -1.01
C VAL A 185 -1.22 -14.42 -0.59
N GLY A 186 0.03 -14.15 -0.99
CA GLY A 186 1.19 -14.92 -0.56
C GLY A 186 1.36 -14.96 0.97
N THR A 187 1.28 -13.80 1.63
CA THR A 187 1.36 -13.71 3.09
C THR A 187 0.18 -14.41 3.77
N CYS A 188 -1.04 -14.24 3.26
CA CYS A 188 -2.22 -14.90 3.79
C CYS A 188 -2.11 -16.42 3.70
N LEU A 189 -1.61 -16.97 2.58
CA LEU A 189 -1.40 -18.41 2.42
C LEU A 189 -0.33 -18.97 3.35
N GLN A 190 0.69 -18.17 3.67
CA GLN A 190 1.77 -18.56 4.58
C GLN A 190 1.29 -18.66 6.03
N TYR A 191 0.38 -17.79 6.45
CA TYR A 191 -0.10 -17.70 7.83
C TYR A 191 -1.59 -18.01 7.97
N PHE A 192 -2.16 -18.73 7.01
CA PHE A 192 -3.61 -18.89 6.84
C PHE A 192 -4.32 -19.39 8.10
N ASP A 193 -3.80 -20.47 8.71
CA ASP A 193 -4.40 -21.08 9.89
C ASP A 193 -4.51 -20.09 11.06
N LYS A 194 -3.48 -19.25 11.25
CA LYS A 194 -3.44 -18.24 12.32
C LYS A 194 -4.31 -17.03 12.00
N LEU A 195 -4.42 -16.66 10.73
CA LEU A 195 -5.28 -15.55 10.29
C LEU A 195 -6.75 -15.91 10.41
N LEU A 196 -7.13 -17.18 10.23
CA LEU A 196 -8.51 -17.64 10.41
C LEU A 196 -9.00 -17.56 11.87
N GLU A 197 -8.11 -17.47 12.85
CA GLU A 197 -8.46 -17.23 14.25
C GLU A 197 -8.88 -15.76 14.50
N ASN A 198 -8.55 -14.84 13.59
CA ASN A 198 -8.89 -13.43 13.70
C ASN A 198 -10.23 -13.13 13.01
N ASP A 199 -11.20 -12.60 13.76
CA ASP A 199 -12.54 -12.29 13.25
C ASP A 199 -12.53 -11.18 12.18
N ASP A 200 -11.70 -10.15 12.31
CA ASP A 200 -11.57 -9.09 11.31
C ASP A 200 -11.09 -9.66 9.97
N PHE A 201 -10.18 -10.63 9.99
CA PHE A 201 -9.75 -11.31 8.77
C PHE A 201 -10.88 -12.14 8.13
N ARG A 202 -11.73 -12.77 8.94
CA ARG A 202 -12.90 -13.52 8.46
C ARG A 202 -13.93 -12.59 7.84
N ASP A 203 -14.09 -11.39 8.38
CA ASP A 203 -14.97 -10.35 7.81
C ASP A 203 -14.43 -9.86 6.47
N VAL A 204 -13.12 -9.62 6.36
CA VAL A 204 -12.49 -9.27 5.07
C VAL A 204 -12.71 -10.34 4.01
N LEU A 205 -12.65 -11.64 4.36
CA LEU A 205 -12.95 -12.74 3.44
C LEU A 205 -14.40 -12.71 2.94
N ARG A 206 -15.35 -12.22 3.76
CA ARG A 206 -16.77 -12.11 3.39
C ARG A 206 -17.04 -10.86 2.55
N GLU A 207 -16.41 -9.75 2.89
CA GLU A 207 -16.69 -8.43 2.32
C GLU A 207 -15.85 -8.10 1.09
N THR A 208 -14.77 -8.85 0.84
CA THR A 208 -13.89 -8.65 -0.32
C THR A 208 -13.87 -9.88 -1.24
N PRO A 209 -14.89 -10.04 -2.12
CA PRO A 209 -14.99 -11.21 -3.01
C PRO A 209 -13.79 -11.39 -3.93
N GLY A 210 -13.20 -10.28 -4.40
CA GLY A 210 -12.00 -10.34 -5.24
C GLY A 210 -10.80 -10.96 -4.52
N PHE A 211 -10.64 -10.64 -3.23
CA PHE A 211 -9.59 -11.23 -2.39
C PHE A 211 -9.88 -12.72 -2.12
N ALA A 212 -11.11 -13.06 -1.73
CA ALA A 212 -11.50 -14.45 -1.50
C ALA A 212 -11.30 -15.32 -2.76
N ALA A 213 -11.68 -14.81 -3.93
CA ALA A 213 -11.49 -15.48 -5.21
C ALA A 213 -10.01 -15.72 -5.52
N ASP A 214 -9.14 -14.72 -5.32
CA ASP A 214 -7.70 -14.85 -5.54
C ASP A 214 -7.06 -15.85 -4.57
N LEU A 215 -7.49 -15.83 -3.31
CA LEU A 215 -7.01 -16.74 -2.28
C LEU A 215 -7.38 -18.19 -2.60
N VAL A 216 -8.63 -18.46 -2.98
CA VAL A 216 -9.10 -19.79 -3.37
C VAL A 216 -8.41 -20.28 -4.65
N GLN A 217 -8.24 -19.41 -5.65
CA GLN A 217 -7.51 -19.75 -6.88
C GLN A 217 -6.06 -20.17 -6.59
N LYS A 218 -5.38 -19.48 -5.66
CA LYS A 218 -4.00 -19.79 -5.28
C LYS A 218 -3.88 -20.94 -4.27
N LEU A 219 -4.90 -21.19 -3.46
CA LEU A 219 -5.03 -22.44 -2.69
C LEU A 219 -5.11 -23.62 -3.66
N GLY A 220 -5.73 -23.44 -4.82
CA GLY A 220 -5.94 -24.48 -5.82
C GLY A 220 -6.71 -25.68 -5.25
N PRO A 221 -6.86 -26.76 -6.01
CA PRO A 221 -7.21 -28.04 -5.43
C PRO A 221 -5.99 -28.53 -4.63
N ARG A 222 -5.81 -28.04 -3.39
CA ARG A 222 -5.19 -28.83 -2.31
C ARG A 222 -6.14 -29.97 -1.92
N ILE A 223 -6.67 -30.67 -2.92
CA ILE A 223 -7.26 -31.97 -2.75
C ILE A 223 -6.05 -32.87 -2.50
N SER A 224 -5.67 -33.02 -1.23
CA SER A 224 -4.74 -34.04 -0.81
C SER A 224 -5.27 -35.36 -1.35
N SER A 225 -4.60 -35.89 -2.37
CA SER A 225 -4.97 -37.20 -2.90
C SER A 225 -4.52 -38.22 -1.85
N ILE A 226 -5.46 -38.89 -1.20
CA ILE A 226 -5.11 -39.97 -0.28
C ILE A 226 -4.53 -41.08 -1.15
N THR A 227 -3.26 -41.40 -0.92
CA THR A 227 -2.56 -42.47 -1.63
C THR A 227 -2.72 -43.76 -0.85
N TYR A 228 -3.34 -44.75 -1.48
CA TYR A 228 -3.57 -46.07 -0.93
C TYR A 228 -2.53 -47.03 -1.49
N CYS A 229 -2.08 -47.98 -0.67
CA CYS A 229 -1.22 -49.08 -1.10
C CYS A 229 -1.96 -50.40 -0.91
N CYS A 230 -2.01 -51.23 -1.95
CA CYS A 230 -2.61 -52.56 -1.86
C CYS A 230 -1.64 -53.51 -1.13
N PRO A 231 -2.08 -54.22 -0.07
CA PRO A 231 -1.23 -55.18 0.64
C PRO A 231 -0.92 -56.44 -0.20
N TYR A 232 -1.72 -56.74 -1.23
CA TYR A 232 -1.57 -57.96 -2.04
C TYR A 232 -0.68 -57.78 -3.26
N CYS A 233 -0.78 -56.65 -3.97
CA CYS A 233 -0.01 -56.40 -5.19
C CYS A 233 0.99 -55.25 -5.08
N ALA A 234 1.08 -54.59 -3.92
CA ALA A 234 1.88 -53.38 -3.68
C ALA A 234 1.54 -52.19 -4.60
N GLY A 235 0.50 -52.31 -5.43
CA GLY A 235 0.04 -51.26 -6.33
C GLY A 235 -0.44 -50.03 -5.55
N LYS A 236 -0.04 -48.86 -6.02
CA LYS A 236 -0.38 -47.56 -5.42
C LYS A 236 -1.37 -46.82 -6.30
N TRP A 237 -2.39 -46.23 -5.70
CA TRP A 237 -3.32 -45.33 -6.40
C TRP A 237 -3.76 -44.20 -5.47
N SER A 238 -4.21 -43.10 -6.06
CA SER A 238 -4.58 -41.90 -5.30
C SER A 238 -6.01 -41.48 -5.64
N ILE A 239 -6.79 -41.12 -4.61
CA ILE A 239 -8.19 -40.69 -4.79
C ILE A 239 -8.30 -39.20 -4.42
N PRO A 240 -8.94 -38.36 -5.24
CA PRO A 240 -9.20 -36.97 -4.88
C PRO A 240 -10.22 -36.89 -3.71
N HIS A 241 -9.85 -36.20 -2.64
CA HIS A 241 -10.66 -35.88 -1.46
C HIS A 241 -12.04 -35.24 -1.75
N SER A 242 -12.28 -34.69 -2.95
CA SER A 242 -13.58 -34.10 -3.34
C SER A 242 -14.61 -35.10 -3.85
N SER A 243 -14.27 -36.39 -3.97
CA SER A 243 -15.24 -37.44 -4.28
C SER A 243 -15.97 -37.88 -3.00
N SER A 244 -16.76 -36.97 -2.42
CA SER A 244 -17.70 -37.20 -1.31
C SER A 244 -18.89 -38.08 -1.69
N SER A 245 -18.65 -39.14 -2.46
CA SER A 245 -19.45 -40.34 -2.42
C SER A 245 -18.60 -41.38 -1.70
N SER A 246 -18.90 -41.63 -0.42
CA SER A 246 -18.39 -42.72 0.41
C SER A 246 -18.60 -44.07 -0.26
N LYS A 247 -17.84 -44.37 -1.30
CA LYS A 247 -17.59 -45.72 -1.77
C LYS A 247 -16.27 -46.09 -1.15
N THR A 248 -16.32 -46.68 0.03
CA THR A 248 -15.22 -47.54 0.49
C THR A 248 -14.91 -48.47 -0.68
N LEU A 249 -13.73 -48.33 -1.30
CA LEU A 249 -13.31 -49.25 -2.34
C LEU A 249 -13.21 -50.62 -1.67
N GLY A 250 -14.22 -51.46 -1.84
CA GLY A 250 -14.24 -52.82 -1.31
C GLY A 250 -13.22 -53.74 -1.99
N CYS A 251 -12.48 -53.24 -2.99
CA CYS A 251 -11.41 -53.95 -3.69
C CYS A 251 -10.32 -53.03 -4.23
N CYS A 252 -9.14 -53.59 -4.48
CA CYS A 252 -8.03 -52.92 -5.14
C CYS A 252 -8.35 -52.68 -6.63
N PRO A 253 -8.20 -51.45 -7.16
CA PRO A 253 -8.48 -51.16 -8.57
C PRO A 253 -7.41 -51.74 -9.53
N LEU A 254 -6.25 -52.13 -9.02
CA LEU A 254 -5.14 -52.65 -9.83
C LEU A 254 -5.11 -54.18 -9.93
N CYS A 255 -5.57 -54.90 -8.89
CA CYS A 255 -5.58 -56.36 -8.88
C CYS A 255 -6.93 -57.01 -8.58
N GLY A 256 -7.99 -56.23 -8.31
CA GLY A 256 -9.35 -56.74 -8.07
C GLY A 256 -9.59 -57.42 -6.72
N MET A 257 -8.57 -57.58 -5.87
CA MET A 257 -8.69 -58.25 -4.57
C MET A 257 -9.55 -57.43 -3.59
N ARG A 258 -10.51 -58.08 -2.92
CA ARG A 258 -11.39 -57.44 -1.94
C ARG A 258 -10.71 -57.25 -0.58
N TYR A 259 -10.93 -56.10 0.05
CA TYR A 259 -10.51 -55.87 1.44
C TYR A 259 -11.57 -56.48 2.35
N HIS A 260 -11.22 -57.53 3.10
CA HIS A 260 -12.11 -58.08 4.12
C HIS A 260 -12.19 -57.09 5.28
N SER A 261 -13.40 -56.59 5.53
CA SER A 261 -13.76 -55.77 6.69
C SER A 261 -13.71 -56.55 7.98
#